data_AF-A0A7S1T5M7-F1
#
_entry.id   AF-A0A7S1T5M7-F1
#
_cell.length_a   1.000
_cell.length_b   1.000
_cell.length_c   1.000
_cell.angle_alpha   90.00
_cell.angle_beta   90.00
_cell.angle_gamma   90.00
#
_symmetry.space_group_name_H-M   'P 1'
#
loop_
_entity.id
_entity.type
_entity.pdbx_description
1 polymer ?
#
loop_
_entity_poly.entity_id
_entity_poly.type
_entity_poly.pdbx_seq_one_letter_code
_entity_poly.pdbx_strand_id
1 'polypeptide(L)'
;QCVVNPYAGLRSFAAQPIFSQNGNADKHKMERFLRPGEFTMASCYAPIMYPQMPILVFKAGGSDGGGVSAKPRLAAVGSLHSCSPDRVVLKKIVLSGYPVRVHKKKATVKYMFHNPEDIKWFKPLELWTKYGRRGRIKEPIGIHGTMKCIFDGPVQQRDSVCVSLYKRAFPKWPQSMTFA
;
A
#
# COMPACT_ATOMS: atom_id res chain seq x y z
N GLN A 1 13.50 2.41 -15.30
CA GLN A 1 12.05 2.51 -15.56
C GLN A 1 11.91 3.52 -16.68
N CYS A 2 11.47 3.11 -17.86
CA CYS A 2 11.13 4.02 -18.96
C CYS A 2 9.72 3.71 -19.41
N VAL A 3 8.84 4.71 -19.41
CA VAL A 3 7.55 4.62 -20.10
C VAL A 3 7.79 5.16 -21.50
N VAL A 4 7.51 4.36 -22.53
CA VAL A 4 7.69 4.74 -23.94
C VAL A 4 6.35 4.52 -24.63
N ASN A 5 5.75 5.56 -25.21
CA ASN A 5 4.54 5.41 -26.00
C ASN A 5 4.91 5.25 -27.49
N PRO A 6 4.53 4.17 -28.19
CA PRO A 6 4.82 4.00 -29.62
C PRO A 6 3.82 4.67 -30.58
N TYR A 7 2.63 5.12 -30.15
CA TYR A 7 1.58 5.52 -31.12
C TYR A 7 1.04 6.96 -31.02
N ALA A 8 1.52 7.80 -30.10
CA ALA A 8 1.20 9.23 -30.13
C ALA A 8 2.26 10.07 -29.36
N GLY A 9 3.35 10.41 -30.06
CA GLY A 9 4.35 11.39 -29.64
C GLY A 9 5.64 10.75 -29.13
N LEU A 10 6.79 11.28 -29.58
CA LEU A 10 8.16 10.87 -29.23
C LEU A 10 8.50 10.88 -27.71
N ARG A 11 7.52 11.11 -26.84
CA ARG A 11 7.72 11.36 -25.41
C ARG A 11 7.94 10.07 -24.65
N SER A 12 9.21 9.78 -24.43
CA SER A 12 9.66 8.81 -23.44
C SER A 12 10.10 9.53 -22.18
N PHE A 13 9.73 8.98 -21.03
CA PHE A 13 10.18 9.53 -19.75
C PHE A 13 10.39 8.44 -18.71
N ALA A 14 11.33 8.71 -17.80
CA ALA A 14 11.59 7.85 -16.67
C ALA A 14 10.72 8.28 -15.48
N ALA A 15 9.84 7.40 -15.03
CA ALA A 15 8.99 7.64 -13.86
C ALA A 15 9.00 6.46 -12.90
N GLN A 16 8.73 6.76 -11.64
CA GLN A 16 8.49 5.76 -10.59
C GLN A 16 7.01 5.78 -10.21
N PRO A 17 6.15 5.04 -10.94
CA PRO A 17 4.72 5.05 -10.67
C PRO A 17 4.40 4.39 -9.33
N ILE A 18 3.33 4.85 -8.70
CA ILE A 18 2.66 4.13 -7.61
C ILE A 18 1.50 3.33 -8.19
N PHE A 19 1.34 2.09 -7.74
CA PHE A 19 0.26 1.22 -8.18
C PHE A 19 -0.90 1.28 -7.19
N SER A 20 -2.12 1.21 -7.70
CA SER A 20 -3.35 1.27 -6.93
C SER A 20 -4.44 0.40 -7.56
N GLN A 21 -5.39 -0.02 -6.73
CA GLN A 21 -6.56 -0.77 -7.18
C GLN A 21 -7.45 0.06 -8.10
N ASN A 22 -7.92 -0.56 -9.17
CA ASN A 22 -8.91 0.01 -10.08
C ASN A 22 -10.32 -0.38 -9.63
N GLY A 23 -10.90 0.38 -8.71
CA GLY A 23 -12.26 0.16 -8.20
C GLY A 23 -13.05 1.46 -8.18
N ASN A 24 -14.38 1.35 -8.11
CA ASN A 24 -15.29 2.48 -8.06
C ASN A 24 -15.38 3.05 -6.63
N ALA A 25 -14.31 3.72 -6.18
CA ALA A 25 -14.25 4.37 -4.88
C ALA A 25 -13.31 5.57 -4.93
N ASP A 26 -13.57 6.61 -4.13
CA ASP A 26 -12.72 7.81 -4.09
C ASP A 26 -11.33 7.56 -3.49
N LYS A 27 -11.22 6.51 -2.66
CA LYS A 27 -9.99 6.13 -1.96
C LYS A 27 -9.50 4.80 -2.49
N HIS A 28 -8.33 4.80 -3.11
CA HIS A 28 -7.75 3.59 -3.68
C HIS A 28 -6.66 3.03 -2.79
N LYS A 29 -6.72 1.72 -2.54
CA LYS A 29 -5.65 1.02 -1.83
C LYS A 29 -4.40 0.95 -2.71
N MET A 30 -3.26 1.34 -2.14
CA MET A 30 -1.96 1.20 -2.76
C MET A 30 -1.56 -0.27 -2.84
N GLU A 31 -1.06 -0.67 -4.00
CA GLU A 31 -0.45 -1.98 -4.21
C GLU A 31 1.07 -1.84 -4.22
N ARG A 32 1.75 -2.74 -3.51
CA ARG A 32 3.22 -2.75 -3.49
C ARG A 32 3.80 -3.29 -4.79
N PHE A 33 3.08 -4.19 -5.45
CA PHE A 33 3.51 -4.90 -6.65
C PHE A 33 2.37 -4.95 -7.65
N LEU A 34 2.73 -4.97 -8.94
CA LEU A 34 1.80 -5.27 -10.02
C LEU A 34 1.37 -6.74 -9.92
N ARG A 35 0.06 -7.00 -9.90
CA ARG A 35 -0.46 -8.37 -9.87
C ARG A 35 -0.56 -8.94 -11.28
N PRO A 36 -0.19 -10.22 -11.50
CA PRO A 36 -0.35 -10.85 -12.80
C PRO A 36 -1.84 -11.04 -13.12
N GLY A 37 -2.23 -10.78 -14.37
CA GLY A 37 -3.60 -11.02 -14.87
C GLY A 37 -4.66 -10.00 -14.44
N GLU A 38 -4.29 -8.98 -13.63
CA GLU A 38 -5.22 -7.92 -13.21
C GLU A 38 -4.79 -6.56 -13.74
N PHE A 39 -5.78 -5.75 -14.14
CA PHE A 39 -5.55 -4.34 -14.46
C PHE A 39 -5.40 -3.53 -13.16
N THR A 40 -4.29 -2.84 -13.04
CA THR A 40 -4.03 -1.92 -11.93
C THR A 40 -3.81 -0.51 -12.45
N MET A 41 -4.04 0.48 -11.61
CA MET A 41 -3.89 1.88 -11.96
C MET A 41 -2.54 2.39 -11.50
N ALA A 42 -1.75 2.89 -12.45
CA ALA A 42 -0.44 3.47 -12.21
C ALA A 42 -0.55 5.00 -12.22
N SER A 43 -0.20 5.64 -11.10
CA SER A 43 -0.18 7.11 -10.99
C SER A 43 1.27 7.59 -10.91
N CYS A 44 1.61 8.59 -11.72
CA CYS A 44 2.92 9.24 -11.74
C CYS A 44 2.78 10.71 -12.12
N TYR A 45 3.79 11.51 -11.79
CA TYR A 45 3.92 12.85 -12.33
C TYR A 45 4.57 12.75 -13.71
N ALA A 46 3.87 13.26 -14.73
CA ALA A 46 4.25 13.24 -16.12
C ALA A 46 3.62 14.44 -16.85
N PRO A 47 4.09 14.80 -18.06
CA PRO A 47 3.44 15.81 -18.89
C PRO A 47 1.99 15.44 -19.16
N ILE A 48 1.13 16.45 -19.27
CA ILE A 48 -0.28 16.26 -19.56
C ILE A 48 -0.42 15.69 -20.98
N MET A 49 -1.21 14.62 -21.09
CA MET A 49 -1.52 13.92 -22.34
C MET A 49 -3.04 13.74 -22.40
N TYR A 50 -3.63 13.79 -23.59
CA TYR A 50 -5.08 13.68 -23.73
C TYR A 50 -5.51 12.20 -23.90
N PRO A 51 -6.41 11.66 -23.07
CA PRO A 51 -6.97 10.31 -23.25
C PRO A 51 -7.82 10.21 -24.53
N GLN A 52 -7.98 9.04 -25.17
CA GLN A 52 -7.45 7.72 -24.83
C GLN A 52 -6.16 7.44 -25.59
N MET A 53 -5.06 7.22 -24.87
CA MET A 53 -3.73 7.04 -25.47
C MET A 53 -3.12 5.71 -25.00
N PRO A 54 -2.66 4.83 -25.89
CA PRO A 54 -1.95 3.61 -25.48
C PRO A 54 -0.62 3.97 -24.79
N ILE A 55 -0.18 3.16 -23.84
CA ILE A 55 1.06 3.34 -23.08
C ILE A 55 1.78 1.99 -23.03
N LEU A 56 3.07 1.98 -23.36
CA LEU A 56 3.96 0.85 -23.06
C LEU A 56 4.92 1.23 -21.93
N VAL A 57 5.07 0.31 -20.99
CA VAL A 57 5.97 0.46 -19.85
C VAL A 57 7.13 -0.50 -20.02
N PHE A 58 8.35 0.02 -20.05
CA PHE A 58 9.58 -0.73 -20.15
C PHE A 58 10.35 -0.72 -18.84
N LYS A 59 10.88 -1.89 -18.46
CA LYS A 59 11.92 -1.97 -17.45
C LYS A 59 13.24 -1.59 -18.12
N ALA A 60 13.92 -0.59 -17.56
CA ALA A 60 15.29 -0.29 -17.97
C ALA A 60 16.14 -1.52 -17.63
N GLY A 61 16.94 -1.98 -18.59
CA GLY A 61 17.82 -3.12 -18.40
C GLY A 61 18.71 -2.89 -17.17
N GLY A 62 18.65 -3.81 -16.20
CA GLY A 62 19.60 -3.82 -15.10
C GLY A 62 20.93 -4.36 -15.61
N SER A 63 22.02 -3.90 -15.01
CA SER A 63 23.34 -4.53 -15.10
C SER A 63 23.32 -5.90 -14.40
N ASP A 64 22.57 -6.86 -14.93
CA ASP A 64 22.66 -8.25 -14.50
C ASP A 64 23.98 -8.81 -15.04
N GLY A 65 25.08 -8.58 -14.30
CA GLY A 65 26.28 -9.42 -14.29
C GLY A 65 26.98 -9.80 -15.60
N GLY A 66 26.76 -9.10 -16.72
CA GLY A 66 27.42 -9.38 -17.99
C GLY A 66 27.36 -8.17 -18.91
N GLY A 67 28.53 -7.60 -19.23
CA GLY A 67 28.73 -6.30 -19.90
C GLY A 67 28.23 -6.19 -21.35
N VAL A 68 26.93 -6.38 -21.59
CA VAL A 68 26.29 -6.09 -22.88
C VAL A 68 25.06 -5.22 -22.65
N SER A 69 25.01 -4.07 -23.32
CA SER A 69 23.93 -3.07 -23.25
C SER A 69 22.54 -3.71 -23.21
N ALA A 70 21.95 -3.73 -22.01
CA ALA A 70 20.73 -4.49 -21.75
C ALA A 70 19.52 -3.80 -22.41
N LYS A 71 18.99 -4.43 -23.47
CA LYS A 71 17.81 -3.95 -24.20
C LYS A 71 16.63 -3.74 -23.24
N PRO A 72 15.83 -2.66 -23.39
CA PRO A 72 14.66 -2.43 -22.55
C PRO A 72 13.64 -3.56 -22.73
N ARG A 73 13.17 -4.13 -21.62
CA ARG A 73 12.18 -5.22 -21.65
C ARG A 73 10.78 -4.66 -21.39
N LEU A 74 9.82 -5.03 -22.26
CA LEU A 74 8.42 -4.70 -22.04
C LEU A 74 7.95 -5.31 -20.71
N ALA A 75 7.43 -4.46 -19.84
CA ALA A 75 6.99 -4.82 -18.49
C ALA A 75 5.47 -4.81 -18.36
N ALA A 76 4.80 -3.82 -18.97
CA ALA A 76 3.34 -3.72 -18.98
C ALA A 76 2.85 -2.95 -20.22
N VAL A 77 1.60 -3.22 -20.58
CA VAL A 77 0.84 -2.50 -21.62
C VAL A 77 -0.41 -1.96 -20.96
N GLY A 78 -0.83 -0.76 -21.36
CA GLY A 78 -2.07 -0.17 -20.88
C GLY A 78 -2.47 1.03 -21.71
N SER A 79 -3.38 1.84 -21.16
CA SER A 79 -3.80 3.11 -21.74
C SER A 79 -3.83 4.19 -20.67
N LEU A 80 -3.74 5.44 -21.12
CA LEU A 80 -3.96 6.61 -20.28
C LEU A 80 -5.44 6.67 -19.91
N HIS A 81 -5.73 6.64 -18.61
CA HIS A 81 -7.08 6.73 -18.08
C HIS A 81 -7.53 8.19 -17.89
N SER A 82 -6.82 8.95 -17.06
CA SER A 82 -7.11 10.36 -16.78
C SER A 82 -5.85 11.11 -16.30
N CYS A 83 -5.86 12.43 -16.44
CA CYS A 83 -4.82 13.34 -15.92
C CYS A 83 -5.34 14.15 -14.72
N SER A 84 -5.94 13.49 -13.73
CA SER A 84 -6.53 14.13 -12.55
C SER A 84 -5.59 14.09 -11.33
N PRO A 85 -5.30 15.22 -10.66
CA PRO A 85 -4.52 15.23 -9.41
C PRO A 85 -5.31 14.72 -8.19
N ASP A 86 -6.62 14.55 -8.32
CA ASP A 86 -7.54 14.28 -7.20
C ASP A 86 -7.50 12.84 -6.68
N ARG A 87 -6.88 11.92 -7.43
CA ARG A 87 -6.87 10.50 -7.07
C ARG A 87 -6.12 10.28 -5.76
N VAL A 88 -6.85 9.82 -4.73
CA VAL A 88 -6.26 9.54 -3.42
C VAL A 88 -5.81 8.09 -3.33
N VAL A 89 -4.49 7.90 -3.25
CA VAL A 89 -3.87 6.58 -3.03
C VAL A 89 -3.46 6.43 -1.57
N LEU A 90 -3.91 5.35 -0.93
CA LEU A 90 -3.70 5.07 0.50
C LEU A 90 -2.89 3.79 0.70
N LYS A 91 -1.74 3.91 1.37
CA LYS A 91 -0.94 2.78 1.83
C LYS A 91 -1.54 2.23 3.13
N LYS A 92 -1.95 0.96 3.10
CA LYS A 92 -2.39 0.22 4.29
C LYS A 92 -1.16 -0.17 5.13
N ILE A 93 -1.18 0.16 6.42
CA ILE A 93 -0.21 -0.23 7.43
C ILE A 93 -0.95 -1.14 8.42
N VAL A 94 -0.40 -2.32 8.70
CA VAL A 94 -0.98 -3.26 9.65
C VAL A 94 -0.05 -3.37 10.86
N LEU A 95 -0.56 -2.99 12.03
CA LEU A 95 0.11 -3.24 13.31
C LEU A 95 -0.37 -4.58 13.84
N SER A 96 0.53 -5.43 14.28
CA SER A 96 0.23 -6.77 14.78
C SER A 96 0.61 -6.92 16.24
N GLY A 97 -0.19 -7.65 17.01
CA GLY A 97 0.09 -8.04 18.37
C GLY A 97 -0.39 -9.45 18.67
N TYR A 98 0.12 -10.01 19.75
CA TYR A 98 -0.16 -11.39 20.14
C TYR A 98 -0.99 -11.44 21.43
N PRO A 99 -2.09 -12.19 21.45
CA PRO A 99 -2.89 -12.40 22.65
C PRO A 99 -2.16 -13.38 23.59
N VAL A 100 -1.82 -12.91 24.79
CA VAL A 100 -1.07 -13.71 25.78
C VAL A 100 -2.01 -14.41 26.75
N ARG A 101 -2.96 -13.67 27.32
CA ARG A 101 -3.95 -14.21 28.27
C ARG A 101 -5.35 -13.94 27.71
N VAL A 102 -6.17 -14.97 27.59
CA VAL A 102 -7.54 -14.85 27.10
C VAL A 102 -8.51 -15.40 28.14
N HIS A 103 -9.57 -14.65 28.41
CA HIS A 103 -10.66 -15.07 29.29
C HIS A 103 -12.01 -14.64 28.70
N LYS A 104 -12.81 -15.63 28.27
CA LYS A 104 -14.07 -15.41 27.55
C LYS A 104 -13.83 -14.43 26.37
N LYS A 105 -14.42 -13.24 26.41
CA LYS A 105 -14.28 -12.20 25.38
C LYS A 105 -13.13 -11.20 25.62
N LYS A 106 -12.46 -11.28 26.77
CA LYS A 106 -11.37 -10.37 27.15
C LYS A 106 -10.05 -11.02 26.79
N ALA A 107 -9.15 -10.25 26.19
CA ALA A 107 -7.79 -10.71 25.92
C ALA A 107 -6.77 -9.64 26.28
N THR A 108 -5.62 -10.06 26.79
CA THR A 108 -4.45 -9.22 27.00
C THR A 108 -3.51 -9.38 25.83
N VAL A 109 -3.25 -8.30 25.10
CA VAL A 109 -2.42 -8.29 23.88
C VAL A 109 -1.07 -7.64 24.17
N LYS A 110 0.01 -8.24 23.67
CA LYS A 110 1.39 -7.74 23.76
C LYS A 110 2.01 -7.53 22.37
N TYR A 111 3.11 -6.78 22.34
CA TYR A 111 3.94 -6.52 21.15
C TYR A 111 3.27 -5.74 20.02
N MET A 112 2.11 -5.13 20.26
CA MET A 112 1.51 -4.18 19.31
C MET A 112 2.01 -2.75 19.54
N PHE A 113 2.16 -2.35 20.80
CA PHE A 113 2.69 -1.06 21.24
C PHE A 113 3.72 -1.29 22.33
N HIS A 114 4.58 -0.30 22.56
CA HIS A 114 5.62 -0.35 23.59
C HIS A 114 5.36 0.63 24.74
N ASN A 115 4.64 1.73 24.48
CA ASN A 115 4.29 2.74 25.49
C ASN A 115 2.78 2.72 25.81
N PRO A 116 2.38 3.05 27.06
CA PRO A 116 0.97 3.15 27.43
C PRO A 116 0.26 4.36 26.82
N GLU A 117 1.01 5.41 26.46
CA GLU A 117 0.48 6.61 25.80
C GLU A 117 -0.03 6.30 24.39
N ASP A 118 0.72 5.52 23.62
CA ASP A 118 0.31 5.06 22.29
C ASP A 118 -1.02 4.30 22.34
N ILE A 119 -1.20 3.44 23.35
CA ILE A 119 -2.45 2.68 23.54
C ILE A 119 -3.62 3.62 23.79
N LYS A 120 -3.43 4.68 24.59
CA LYS A 120 -4.48 5.68 24.87
C LYS A 120 -4.81 6.46 23.60
N TRP A 121 -3.80 6.86 22.84
CA TRP A 121 -3.96 7.57 21.56
C TRP A 121 -4.74 6.73 20.54
N PHE A 122 -4.38 5.45 20.41
CA PHE A 122 -5.00 4.52 19.46
C PHE A 122 -6.24 3.79 20.00
N LYS A 123 -6.74 4.17 21.18
CA LYS A 123 -7.92 3.55 21.80
C LYS A 123 -9.19 3.55 20.93
N PRO A 124 -9.48 4.58 20.11
CA PRO A 124 -10.66 4.58 19.23
C PRO A 124 -10.57 3.58 18.07
N LEU A 125 -9.40 2.99 17.81
CA LEU A 125 -9.23 2.07 16.69
C LEU A 125 -9.92 0.73 16.93
N GLU A 126 -10.48 0.20 15.86
CA GLU A 126 -11.02 -1.14 15.82
C GLU A 126 -9.90 -2.17 15.55
N LEU A 127 -9.90 -3.22 16.38
CA LEU A 127 -9.03 -4.37 16.25
C LEU A 127 -9.75 -5.45 15.43
N TRP A 128 -9.02 -6.15 14.58
CA TRP A 128 -9.49 -7.35 13.92
C TRP A 128 -8.46 -8.47 14.08
N THR A 129 -8.89 -9.71 13.96
CA THR A 129 -8.01 -10.88 14.04
C THR A 129 -8.00 -11.65 12.74
N LYS A 130 -6.97 -12.47 12.51
CA LYS A 130 -6.88 -13.28 11.29
C LYS A 130 -8.03 -14.29 11.18
N TYR A 131 -8.58 -14.74 12.30
CA TYR A 131 -9.75 -15.64 12.34
C TYR A 131 -11.10 -14.89 12.38
N GLY A 132 -11.14 -13.62 11.99
CA GLY A 132 -12.39 -12.89 11.75
C GLY A 132 -13.08 -12.29 12.98
N ARG A 133 -12.44 -12.33 14.16
CA ARG A 133 -12.92 -11.63 15.35
C ARG A 133 -12.68 -10.13 15.25
N ARG A 134 -13.60 -9.35 15.79
CA ARG A 134 -13.54 -7.88 15.87
C ARG A 134 -13.53 -7.45 17.33
N GLY A 135 -12.82 -6.38 17.64
CA GLY A 135 -12.67 -5.95 19.02
C GLY A 135 -12.23 -4.50 19.16
N ARG A 136 -12.11 -4.08 20.42
CA ARG A 136 -11.69 -2.73 20.80
C ARG A 136 -10.71 -2.75 21.95
N ILE A 137 -9.90 -1.70 22.03
CA ILE A 137 -8.98 -1.47 23.14
C ILE A 137 -9.78 -0.94 24.35
N LYS A 138 -9.58 -1.55 25.52
CA LYS A 138 -10.21 -1.13 26.77
C LYS A 138 -9.33 -0.17 27.55
N GLU A 139 -8.16 -0.67 27.96
CA GLU A 139 -7.23 0.04 28.86
C GLU A 139 -5.79 -0.48 28.66
N PRO A 140 -4.77 0.38 28.80
CA PRO A 140 -3.38 -0.05 28.91
C PRO A 140 -3.16 -0.78 30.25
N ILE A 141 -2.21 -1.72 30.26
CA ILE A 141 -1.80 -2.48 31.44
C ILE A 141 -0.28 -2.29 31.62
N GLY A 142 0.10 -1.67 32.75
CA GLY A 142 1.50 -1.44 33.10
C GLY A 142 2.22 -0.46 32.18
N ILE A 143 3.56 -0.57 32.13
CA ILE A 143 4.45 0.36 31.43
C ILE A 143 4.92 -0.14 30.06
N HIS A 144 4.85 -1.44 29.78
CA HIS A 144 5.45 -2.07 28.59
C HIS A 144 4.52 -2.17 27.38
N GLY A 145 3.56 -1.25 27.23
CA GLY A 145 2.66 -1.25 26.06
C GLY A 145 1.77 -2.49 25.95
N THR A 146 1.53 -3.18 27.06
CA THR A 146 0.54 -4.27 27.12
C THR A 146 -0.85 -3.65 27.22
N MET A 147 -1.82 -4.20 26.51
CA MET A 147 -3.19 -3.67 26.52
C MET A 147 -4.24 -4.74 26.76
N LYS A 148 -5.35 -4.33 27.35
CA LYS A 148 -6.55 -5.15 27.48
C LYS A 148 -7.50 -4.84 26.35
N CYS A 149 -7.96 -5.88 25.68
CA CYS A 149 -8.87 -5.81 24.55
C CYS A 149 -10.15 -6.58 24.87
N ILE A 150 -11.25 -6.17 24.27
CA ILE A 150 -12.53 -6.89 24.30
C ILE A 150 -12.89 -7.21 22.85
N PHE A 151 -13.20 -8.47 22.59
CA PHE A 151 -13.62 -8.97 21.28
C PHE A 151 -15.09 -9.41 21.30
N ASP A 152 -15.66 -9.65 20.13
CA ASP A 152 -17.00 -10.23 19.94
C ASP A 152 -17.13 -11.62 20.57
N GLY A 153 -16.07 -12.43 20.47
CA GLY A 153 -15.99 -13.82 20.95
C GLY A 153 -14.61 -14.17 21.53
N PRO A 154 -14.44 -15.44 21.95
CA PRO A 154 -13.15 -15.92 22.44
C PRO A 154 -12.10 -15.95 21.33
N VAL A 155 -10.94 -15.36 21.62
CA VAL A 155 -9.77 -15.33 20.73
C VAL A 155 -8.81 -16.46 21.14
N GLN A 156 -8.17 -17.12 20.18
CA GLN A 156 -7.19 -18.16 20.49
C GLN A 156 -5.80 -17.53 20.73
N GLN A 157 -4.96 -18.15 21.56
CA GLN A 157 -3.59 -17.65 21.77
C GLN A 157 -2.72 -17.69 20.51
N ARG A 158 -3.01 -18.60 19.57
CA ARG A 158 -2.34 -18.67 18.25
C ARG A 158 -2.82 -17.60 17.26
N ASP A 159 -3.79 -16.79 17.64
CA ASP A 159 -4.32 -15.73 16.78
C ASP A 159 -3.35 -14.54 16.74
N SER A 160 -3.47 -13.72 15.70
CA SER A 160 -2.77 -12.45 15.58
C SER A 160 -3.82 -11.34 15.58
N VAL A 161 -3.73 -10.45 16.57
CA VAL A 161 -4.56 -9.26 16.65
C VAL A 161 -3.92 -8.19 15.78
N CYS A 162 -4.71 -7.57 14.93
CA CYS A 162 -4.25 -6.63 13.92
C CYS A 162 -5.06 -5.33 13.99
N VAL A 163 -4.41 -4.23 13.65
CA VAL A 163 -5.03 -2.92 13.43
C VAL A 163 -4.66 -2.43 12.05
N SER A 164 -5.61 -1.82 11.34
CA SER A 164 -5.37 -1.25 10.02
C SER A 164 -5.35 0.27 10.06
N LEU A 165 -4.18 0.83 9.76
CA LEU A 165 -3.96 2.25 9.57
C LEU A 165 -3.77 2.55 8.08
N TYR A 166 -4.04 3.78 7.68
CA TYR A 166 -3.86 4.22 6.29
C TYR A 166 -3.07 5.52 6.27
N LYS A 167 -2.07 5.58 5.39
CA LYS A 167 -1.28 6.78 5.12
C LYS A 167 -1.43 7.17 3.65
N ARG A 168 -1.61 8.45 3.35
CA ARG A 168 -1.61 8.95 1.97
C ARG A 168 -0.25 8.71 1.31
N ALA A 169 -0.26 8.08 0.15
CA ALA A 169 0.91 7.84 -0.67
C ALA A 169 0.87 8.77 -1.88
N PHE A 170 1.92 9.57 -2.02
CA PHE A 170 2.09 10.45 -3.17
C PHE A 170 2.98 9.75 -4.21
N PRO A 171 2.73 9.97 -5.52
CA PRO A 171 3.68 9.60 -6.55
C PRO A 171 5.03 10.26 -6.29
N LYS A 172 6.12 9.64 -6.75
CA LYS A 172 7.45 10.24 -6.63
C LYS A 172 7.65 11.29 -7.70
N TRP A 173 8.26 12.41 -7.32
CA TRP A 173 8.67 13.45 -8.27
C TRP A 173 9.71 12.89 -9.26
N PRO A 174 9.60 13.19 -10.57
CA PRO A 174 10.55 12.72 -11.56
C PRO A 174 11.92 13.37 -11.33
N GLN A 175 12.99 12.57 -11.44
CA GLN A 175 14.36 13.05 -11.26
C GLN A 175 14.87 13.85 -12.46
N SER A 176 14.36 13.55 -13.66
CA SER A 176 14.64 14.30 -14.88
C SER A 176 13.32 14.76 -15.48
N MET A 177 13.24 16.05 -15.80
CA MET A 177 12.15 16.65 -16.56
C MET A 177 12.47 16.70 -18.06
N THR A 178 13.48 15.95 -18.50
CA THR A 178 13.77 15.79 -19.92
C THR A 178 12.71 14.88 -20.53
N PHE A 179 11.62 15.50 -20.97
CA PHE A 179 10.58 14.85 -21.78
C PHE A 179 11.05 14.97 -23.23
N ALA A 180 11.81 13.98 -23.69
CA ALA A 180 12.33 13.92 -25.06
C ALA A 180 11.20 13.97 -26.09
#